data_AF-A0A6H2DUG8-F1
#
_entry.id   AF-A0A6H2DUG8-F1
#
_cell.length_a   1.000
_cell.length_b   1.000
_cell.length_c   1.000
_cell.angle_alpha   90.00
_cell.angle_beta   90.00
_cell.angle_gamma   90.00
#
_symmetry.space_group_name_H-M   'P 1'
#
loop_
_entity.id
_entity.type
_entity.pdbx_description
1 polymer ?
#
loop_
_entity_poly.entity_id
_entity_poly.type
_entity_poly.pdbx_seq_one_letter_code
_entity_poly.pdbx_strand_id
1 'polypeptide(L)'
;MNSKNIEDNFIIDGGGFVSKQEIKNNPGQYPVYSSQTSNNGKMGSINYYKYDGEFITWTTRGALAGSIFYRNEKFSVSNAGLLQAKDNQLSDVKFYYYVLKNSNLRTIMTIGSIPQFTVQMIKNINCIIPDNKEEQEQISNF
;
A
#
# COMPACT_ATOMS: atom_id res chain seq x y z
N MET A 1 -11.49 12.44 -18.05
CA MET A 1 -10.43 11.88 -17.19
C MET A 1 -9.72 13.03 -16.55
N ASN A 2 -9.45 12.93 -15.26
CA ASN A 2 -8.75 13.95 -14.49
C ASN A 2 -7.46 13.39 -13.91
N SER A 3 -6.44 14.25 -13.83
CA SER A 3 -5.19 13.95 -13.14
C SER A 3 -5.35 14.28 -11.66
N LYS A 4 -5.18 13.28 -10.78
CA LYS A 4 -5.18 13.47 -9.33
C LYS A 4 -3.86 13.00 -8.72
N ASN A 5 -3.24 13.83 -7.88
CA ASN A 5 -2.06 13.43 -7.13
C ASN A 5 -2.45 12.50 -5.96
N ILE A 6 -1.65 11.46 -5.71
CA ILE A 6 -1.83 10.54 -4.58
C ILE A 6 -1.81 11.27 -3.22
N GLU A 7 -0.90 12.22 -3.01
CA GLU A 7 -0.74 12.90 -1.73
C GLU A 7 -1.94 13.78 -1.34
N ASP A 8 -2.72 14.22 -2.32
CA ASP A 8 -3.95 14.98 -2.08
C ASP A 8 -5.02 14.10 -1.42
N ASN A 9 -5.06 12.82 -1.79
CA ASN A 9 -6.12 11.88 -1.42
C ASN A 9 -5.73 10.94 -0.26
N PHE A 10 -4.42 10.72 -0.05
CA PHE A 10 -3.91 9.77 0.93
C PHE A 10 -2.97 10.40 1.96
N ILE A 11 -3.04 9.91 3.19
CA ILE A 11 -1.97 9.99 4.19
C ILE A 11 -1.00 8.86 3.87
N ILE A 12 0.30 9.18 3.82
CA ILE A 12 1.34 8.28 3.32
C ILE A 12 2.40 8.08 4.42
N ASP A 13 2.59 6.83 4.83
CA ASP A 13 3.53 6.43 5.89
C ASP A 13 4.44 5.28 5.40
N GLY A 14 5.62 5.15 6.01
CA GLY A 14 6.51 3.99 5.85
C GLY A 14 6.14 2.79 6.73
N GLY A 15 4.97 2.82 7.37
CA GLY A 15 4.36 1.68 8.06
C GLY A 15 5.04 1.25 9.36
N GLY A 16 6.07 1.96 9.81
CA GLY A 16 6.83 1.62 11.02
C GLY A 16 7.65 0.33 10.90
N PHE A 17 8.06 -0.21 12.05
CA PHE A 17 8.90 -1.40 12.12
C PHE A 17 8.41 -2.34 13.22
N VAL A 18 8.16 -3.60 12.84
CA VAL A 18 7.90 -4.72 13.76
C VAL A 18 8.93 -5.80 13.47
N SER A 19 9.71 -6.21 14.46
CA SER A 19 10.78 -7.19 14.25
C SER A 19 10.26 -8.63 14.25
N LYS A 20 11.01 -9.56 13.62
CA LYS A 20 10.68 -11.01 13.69
C LYS A 20 10.73 -11.55 15.13
N GLN A 21 11.64 -11.03 15.96
CA GLN A 21 11.73 -11.41 17.37
C GLN A 21 10.50 -10.96 18.14
N GLU A 22 9.99 -9.76 17.86
CA GLU A 22 8.79 -9.23 18.48
C GLU A 22 7.54 -10.04 18.11
N ILE A 23 7.40 -10.42 16.84
CA ILE A 23 6.36 -11.35 16.39
C ILE A 23 6.44 -12.67 17.17
N LYS A 24 7.65 -13.24 17.31
CA LYS A 24 7.86 -14.49 18.04
C LYS A 24 7.48 -14.37 19.52
N ASN A 25 7.76 -13.23 20.14
CA ASN A 25 7.48 -12.98 21.56
C ASN A 25 6.00 -12.65 21.83
N ASN A 26 5.27 -12.17 20.83
CA ASN A 26 3.89 -11.71 20.95
C ASN A 26 2.96 -12.39 19.95
N PRO A 27 2.90 -13.74 19.91
CA PRO A 27 2.14 -14.46 18.90
C PRO A 27 0.66 -14.11 18.98
N GLY A 28 0.02 -13.94 17.83
CA GLY A 28 -1.41 -13.65 17.75
C GLY A 28 -1.96 -13.80 16.34
N GLN A 29 -3.15 -13.28 16.12
CA GLN A 29 -3.89 -13.47 14.87
C GLN A 29 -3.62 -12.38 13.81
N TYR A 30 -3.30 -11.15 14.23
CA TYR A 30 -3.22 -10.01 13.33
C TYR A 30 -1.97 -10.09 12.44
N PRO A 31 -2.09 -10.05 11.11
CA PRO A 31 -0.94 -10.14 10.23
C PRO A 31 -0.01 -8.93 10.37
N VAL A 32 1.27 -9.19 10.14
CA VAL A 32 2.29 -8.16 9.95
C VAL A 32 2.76 -8.21 8.50
N TYR A 33 2.52 -7.15 7.73
CA TYR A 33 2.96 -7.05 6.34
C TYR A 33 4.29 -6.33 6.23
N SER A 34 5.15 -6.79 5.33
CA SER A 34 6.46 -6.17 5.06
C SER A 34 6.65 -5.87 3.57
N SER A 35 7.82 -5.35 3.21
CA SER A 35 8.21 -5.20 1.80
C SER A 35 8.45 -6.53 1.07
N GLN A 36 8.28 -7.70 1.68
CA GLN A 36 8.33 -8.95 0.93
C GLN A 36 7.13 -9.07 -0.03
N THR A 37 7.25 -9.86 -1.08
CA THR A 37 6.14 -10.15 -2.01
C THR A 37 5.61 -11.58 -1.87
N SER A 38 6.40 -12.48 -1.29
CA SER A 38 5.95 -13.82 -0.94
C SER A 38 4.84 -13.77 0.11
N ASN A 39 3.93 -14.75 0.06
CA ASN A 39 2.80 -14.85 0.98
C ASN A 39 1.97 -13.56 1.07
N ASN A 40 1.74 -12.91 -0.09
CA ASN A 40 1.01 -11.64 -0.17
C ASN A 40 1.59 -10.53 0.73
N GLY A 41 2.91 -10.55 0.95
CA GLY A 41 3.62 -9.61 1.83
C GLY A 41 3.56 -9.93 3.33
N LYS A 42 2.88 -11.00 3.75
CA LYS A 42 2.74 -11.35 5.17
C LYS A 42 4.04 -11.96 5.73
N MET A 43 4.65 -11.27 6.69
CA MET A 43 5.85 -11.68 7.40
C MET A 43 5.56 -12.61 8.59
N GLY A 44 4.40 -12.45 9.23
CA GLY A 44 3.97 -13.22 10.41
C GLY A 44 2.65 -12.71 10.95
N SER A 45 2.30 -13.08 12.19
CA SER A 45 1.14 -12.55 12.90
C SER A 45 1.48 -12.24 14.36
N ILE A 46 0.88 -11.18 14.91
CA ILE A 46 1.14 -10.63 16.24
C ILE A 46 -0.18 -10.39 16.99
N ASN A 47 -0.14 -10.25 18.31
CA ASN A 47 -1.33 -10.12 19.16
C ASN A 47 -1.92 -8.71 19.23
N TYR A 48 -1.33 -7.73 18.55
CA TYR A 48 -1.83 -6.37 18.45
C TYR A 48 -1.87 -5.89 16.99
N TYR A 49 -2.54 -4.78 16.73
CA TYR A 49 -2.59 -4.16 15.42
C TYR A 49 -2.45 -2.64 15.54
N LYS A 50 -1.96 -2.00 14.48
CA LYS A 50 -1.87 -0.53 14.38
C LYS A 50 -2.93 0.05 13.43
N TYR A 51 -3.38 -0.76 12.47
CA TYR A 51 -4.29 -0.33 11.40
C TYR A 51 -5.52 -1.25 11.38
N ASP A 52 -6.68 -0.66 11.11
CA ASP A 52 -7.99 -1.35 11.04
C ASP A 52 -8.82 -0.72 9.93
N GLY A 53 -9.27 -1.53 8.97
CA GLY A 53 -10.03 -1.08 7.80
C GLY A 53 -9.24 -1.17 6.49
N GLU A 54 -9.54 -0.27 5.56
CA GLU A 54 -9.05 -0.33 4.17
C GLU A 54 -7.80 0.51 3.94
N PHE A 55 -6.76 -0.14 3.43
CA PHE A 55 -5.47 0.48 3.15
C PHE A 55 -4.82 -0.11 1.89
N ILE A 56 -3.88 0.63 1.35
CA ILE A 56 -2.96 0.11 0.34
C ILE A 56 -1.57 0.01 0.98
N THR A 57 -0.88 -1.10 0.74
CA THR A 57 0.53 -1.27 1.13
C THR A 57 1.39 -1.54 -0.10
N TRP A 58 2.69 -1.22 -0.04
CA TRP A 58 3.58 -1.54 -1.15
C TRP A 58 5.00 -1.95 -0.73
N THR A 59 5.63 -2.74 -1.59
CA THR A 59 7.04 -3.14 -1.47
C THR A 59 7.95 -1.96 -1.78
N THR A 60 8.73 -1.51 -0.79
CA THR A 60 9.56 -0.29 -0.92
C THR A 60 10.92 -0.52 -1.55
N ARG A 61 11.46 -1.75 -1.53
CA ARG A 61 12.81 -2.07 -2.01
C ARG A 61 12.90 -3.49 -2.58
N GLY A 62 13.91 -3.72 -3.41
CA GLY A 62 14.21 -5.01 -4.02
C GLY A 62 13.72 -5.13 -5.45
N ALA A 63 13.95 -6.29 -6.08
CA ALA A 63 13.59 -6.53 -7.48
C ALA A 63 12.08 -6.36 -7.78
N LEU A 64 11.24 -6.49 -6.76
CA LEU A 64 9.79 -6.34 -6.83
C LEU A 64 9.29 -5.08 -6.10
N ALA A 65 10.16 -4.07 -5.93
CA ALA A 65 9.74 -2.73 -5.52
C ALA A 65 8.57 -2.23 -6.38
N GLY A 66 7.66 -1.48 -5.76
CA GLY A 66 6.43 -1.04 -6.40
C GLY A 66 5.31 -2.08 -6.46
N SER A 67 5.47 -3.29 -5.91
CA SER A 67 4.35 -4.23 -5.78
C SER A 67 3.28 -3.66 -4.85
N ILE A 68 2.04 -3.58 -5.32
CA ILE A 68 0.91 -2.97 -4.62
C ILE A 68 -0.02 -4.04 -4.05
N PHE A 69 -0.48 -3.86 -2.81
CA PHE A 69 -1.39 -4.78 -2.12
C PHE A 69 -2.54 -4.02 -1.45
N TYR A 70 -3.75 -4.56 -1.60
CA TYR A 70 -4.94 -4.10 -0.89
C TYR A 70 -5.06 -4.83 0.46
N ARG A 71 -5.40 -4.09 1.51
CA ARG A 71 -5.61 -4.58 2.88
C ARG A 71 -6.99 -4.14 3.35
N ASN A 72 -7.76 -5.07 3.90
CA ASN A 72 -9.06 -4.80 4.51
C ASN A 72 -9.25 -5.71 5.73
N GLU A 73 -8.42 -5.47 6.75
CA GLU A 73 -8.42 -6.23 8.00
C GLU A 73 -7.68 -5.45 9.10
N LYS A 74 -7.54 -6.04 10.28
CA LYS A 74 -6.71 -5.52 11.37
C LYS A 74 -5.27 -6.00 11.20
N PHE A 75 -4.31 -5.09 11.06
CA PHE A 75 -2.92 -5.47 10.79
C PHE A 75 -1.88 -4.47 11.32
N SER A 76 -0.62 -4.87 11.20
CA SER A 76 0.55 -4.01 11.39
C SER A 76 1.48 -4.09 10.17
N VAL A 77 2.37 -3.13 10.03
CA VAL A 77 3.34 -3.07 8.93
C VAL A 77 4.78 -3.06 9.48
N SER A 78 5.73 -3.57 8.70
CA SER A 78 7.15 -3.53 9.01
C SER A 78 7.97 -3.24 7.75
N ASN A 79 8.55 -2.04 7.67
CA ASN A 79 9.33 -1.57 6.53
C ASN A 79 8.60 -1.71 5.19
N ALA A 80 7.31 -1.37 5.13
CA ALA A 80 6.53 -1.32 3.90
C ALA A 80 5.80 0.00 3.83
N GLY A 81 5.55 0.49 2.63
CA GLY A 81 4.76 1.70 2.49
C GLY A 81 3.29 1.45 2.80
N LEU A 82 2.61 2.48 3.27
CA LEU A 82 1.19 2.48 3.61
C LEU A 82 0.51 3.74 3.05
N LEU A 83 -0.62 3.56 2.37
CA LEU A 83 -1.56 4.62 2.00
C LEU A 83 -2.85 4.43 2.78
N GLN A 84 -3.24 5.47 3.50
CA GLN A 84 -4.51 5.59 4.20
C GLN A 84 -5.33 6.70 3.52
N ALA A 85 -6.56 6.41 3.10
CA ALA A 85 -7.41 7.46 2.53
C ALA A 85 -7.69 8.55 3.58
N LYS A 86 -7.71 9.81 3.14
CA LYS A 86 -8.24 10.91 3.95
C LYS A 86 -9.77 10.80 4.00
N ASP A 87 -10.39 11.27 5.08
CA ASP A 87 -11.82 11.07 5.40
C ASP A 87 -12.79 11.38 4.24
N ASN A 88 -12.42 12.31 3.36
CA ASN A 88 -13.25 12.76 2.24
C ASN A 88 -13.20 11.83 1.00
N GLN A 89 -12.40 10.74 1.04
CA GLN A 89 -12.10 9.86 -0.11
C GLN A 89 -12.14 8.36 0.27
N LEU A 90 -12.75 8.02 1.41
CA LEU A 90 -12.81 6.64 1.93
C LEU A 90 -13.42 5.63 0.94
N SER A 91 -14.32 6.06 0.06
CA SER A 91 -14.98 5.20 -0.94
C SER A 91 -14.05 4.64 -2.03
N ASP A 92 -12.81 5.15 -2.14
CA ASP A 92 -12.01 4.95 -3.34
C ASP A 92 -10.71 4.13 -3.09
N VAL A 93 -10.48 3.60 -1.89
CA VAL A 93 -9.21 2.87 -1.59
C VAL A 93 -9.02 1.69 -2.53
N LYS A 94 -10.06 0.87 -2.73
CA LYS A 94 -10.00 -0.28 -3.65
C LYS A 94 -9.89 0.15 -5.12
N PHE A 95 -10.50 1.27 -5.50
CA PHE A 95 -10.30 1.87 -6.82
C PHE A 95 -8.82 2.25 -7.05
N TYR A 96 -8.24 3.03 -6.13
CA TYR A 96 -6.83 3.45 -6.22
C TYR A 96 -5.86 2.27 -6.17
N TYR A 97 -6.20 1.20 -5.46
CA TYR A 97 -5.45 -0.05 -5.54
C TYR A 97 -5.38 -0.56 -6.99
N TYR A 98 -6.49 -0.63 -7.71
CA TYR A 98 -6.50 -1.09 -9.11
C TYR A 98 -5.77 -0.12 -10.03
N VAL A 99 -5.93 1.19 -9.84
CA VAL A 99 -5.20 2.19 -10.62
C VAL A 99 -3.69 2.02 -10.45
N LEU A 100 -3.20 1.96 -9.21
CA LEU A 100 -1.78 1.81 -8.91
C LEU A 100 -1.23 0.45 -9.35
N LYS A 101 -1.99 -0.63 -9.16
CA LYS A 101 -1.60 -1.99 -9.57
C LYS A 101 -1.40 -2.09 -11.08
N ASN A 102 -2.20 -1.38 -11.87
CA ASN A 102 -2.10 -1.36 -13.33
C ASN A 102 -1.20 -0.23 -13.86
N SER A 103 -0.67 0.62 -12.98
CA SER A 103 0.27 1.68 -13.36
C SER A 103 1.68 1.11 -13.58
N ASN A 104 2.42 1.69 -14.53
CA ASN A 104 3.81 1.29 -14.77
C ASN A 104 4.77 1.93 -13.75
N LEU A 105 4.65 1.55 -12.48
CA LEU A 105 5.45 2.12 -11.38
C LEU A 105 6.95 1.89 -11.53
N ARG A 106 7.35 0.91 -12.35
CA ARG A 106 8.77 0.60 -12.60
C ARG A 106 9.55 1.77 -13.19
N THR A 107 8.89 2.63 -13.98
CA THR A 107 9.55 3.80 -14.59
C THR A 107 9.90 4.89 -13.58
N ILE A 108 9.35 4.82 -12.37
CA ILE A 108 9.51 5.81 -11.29
C ILE A 108 10.55 5.35 -10.26
N MET A 109 10.91 4.07 -10.26
CA MET A 109 11.84 3.48 -9.29
C MET A 109 13.28 3.91 -9.52
N THR A 110 14.11 3.80 -8.47
CA THR A 110 15.56 4.02 -8.62
C THR A 110 16.20 2.93 -9.49
N ILE A 111 17.16 3.31 -10.33
CA ILE A 111 18.00 2.38 -11.10
C ILE A 111 19.13 1.87 -10.19
N GLY A 112 19.29 0.54 -10.09
CA GLY A 112 20.39 -0.08 -9.33
C GLY A 112 20.14 -1.55 -9.01
N SER A 113 21.11 -2.21 -8.37
CA SER A 113 21.04 -3.64 -8.01
C SER A 113 19.93 -3.94 -6.98
N ILE A 114 19.56 -2.95 -6.17
CA ILE A 114 18.41 -3.00 -5.26
C ILE A 114 17.52 -1.79 -5.57
N PRO A 115 16.57 -1.92 -6.51
CA PRO A 115 15.61 -0.87 -6.83
C PRO A 115 14.82 -0.46 -5.59
N GLN A 116 14.43 0.81 -5.53
CA GLN A 116 13.65 1.39 -4.45
C GLN A 116 12.46 2.14 -5.01
N PHE A 117 11.35 2.05 -4.27
CA PHE A 117 10.12 2.78 -4.49
C PHE A 117 9.66 3.36 -3.15
N THR A 118 10.16 4.56 -2.85
CA THR A 118 10.07 5.17 -1.52
C THR A 118 8.76 5.92 -1.32
N VAL A 119 8.49 6.33 -0.08
CA VAL A 119 7.37 7.24 0.26
C VAL A 119 7.41 8.54 -0.56
N GLN A 120 8.61 9.09 -0.82
CA GLN A 120 8.71 10.32 -1.59
C GLN A 120 8.38 10.12 -3.07
N MET A 121 8.62 8.92 -3.60
CA MET A 121 8.31 8.60 -5.00
C MET A 121 6.81 8.48 -5.22
N ILE A 122 6.10 7.77 -4.34
CA ILE A 122 4.64 7.60 -4.48
C ILE A 122 3.87 8.90 -4.23
N LYS A 123 4.39 9.79 -3.38
CA LYS A 123 3.83 11.14 -3.14
C LYS A 123 3.67 11.96 -4.42
N ASN A 124 4.56 11.79 -5.39
CA ASN A 124 4.56 12.59 -6.60
C ASN A 124 3.81 11.93 -7.77
N ILE A 125 3.09 10.83 -7.52
CA ILE A 125 2.36 10.12 -8.57
C ILE A 125 1.04 10.82 -8.85
N ASN A 126 0.86 11.14 -10.13
CA ASN A 126 -0.43 11.55 -10.67
C ASN A 126 -1.14 10.35 -11.29
N CYS A 127 -2.30 10.02 -10.75
CA CYS A 127 -3.20 9.02 -11.29
C CYS A 127 -4.17 9.67 -12.27
N ILE A 128 -4.26 9.11 -13.48
CA ILE A 128 -5.32 9.46 -14.43
C ILE A 128 -6.54 8.63 -14.05
N ILE A 129 -7.61 9.28 -13.62
CA ILE A 129 -8.83 8.62 -13.17
C ILE A 129 -10.03 9.08 -14.01
N PRO A 130 -11.04 8.23 -14.23
CA PRO A 130 -12.30 8.65 -14.85
C PRO A 130 -13.00 9.71 -14.01
N ASP A 131 -13.78 10.59 -14.64
CA ASP A 131 -14.53 11.63 -13.90
C ASP A 131 -15.87 11.09 -13.40
N ASN A 132 -16.36 10.04 -14.05
CA ASN A 132 -17.58 9.35 -13.71
C ASN A 132 -17.36 8.48 -12.47
N LYS A 133 -18.14 8.71 -11.41
CA LYS A 133 -18.07 7.94 -10.17
C LYS A 133 -18.59 6.51 -10.31
N GLU A 134 -19.63 6.30 -11.11
CA GLU A 134 -20.19 4.97 -11.36
C GLU A 134 -19.16 4.05 -12.02
N GLU A 135 -18.36 4.60 -12.95
CA GLU A 135 -17.24 3.88 -13.56
C GLU A 135 -16.16 3.50 -12.52
N GLN A 136 -15.82 4.41 -11.59
CA GLN A 136 -14.88 4.13 -10.51
C GLN A 136 -15.39 3.05 -9.54
N GLU A 137 -16.69 3.07 -9.24
CA GLU A 137 -17.35 2.05 -8.41
C GLU A 137 -17.36 0.68 -9.10
N GLN A 138 -17.65 0.63 -10.40
CA GLN A 138 -17.59 -0.61 -11.18
C GLN A 138 -16.19 -1.23 -11.15
N ILE A 139 -15.13 -0.41 -11.31
CA ILE A 139 -13.73 -0.86 -11.21
C ILE A 139 -13.43 -1.40 -9.81
N SER A 140 -13.97 -0.76 -8.75
CA SER A 140 -13.78 -1.21 -7.37
C SER A 140 -14.45 -2.54 -7.06
N ASN A 141 -15.52 -2.89 -7.79
CA ASN A 141 -16.29 -4.12 -7.55
C ASN A 141 -15.72 -5.37 -8.25
N PHE A 142 -14.70 -5.21 -9.10
CA PHE A 142 -13.89 -6.35 -9.57
C PHE A 142 -13.08 -6.98 -8.43
#